data_AF-A0A915K0G7-F1
#
_entry.id   AF-A0A915K0G7-F1
#
_cell.length_a   1.000
_cell.length_b   1.000
_cell.length_c   1.000
_cell.angle_alpha   90.00
_cell.angle_beta   90.00
_cell.angle_gamma   90.00
#
_symmetry.space_group_name_H-M   'P 1'
#
loop_
_entity.id
_entity.type
_entity.pdbx_description
1 polymer ?
#
loop_
_entity_poly.entity_id
_entity_poly.type
_entity_poly.pdbx_seq_one_letter_code
_entity_poly.pdbx_strand_id
1 'polypeptide(L)'
;MGHCASREEKEAKKRNRRIEEQMKKDQTLSLRTIKLLLLGLSKVLQSAGESGKSTILKQMKILHKNGFSQQDLEMIRPVVYSNTIQSMLAILRAMYFINIEFGDAERQ
;
A
#
# COMPACT_ATOMS: atom_id res chain seq x y z
N MET A 1 47.14 -27.18 9.35
CA MET A 1 45.72 -26.82 9.14
C MET A 1 45.52 -25.41 9.68
N GLY A 2 45.10 -24.44 8.86
CA GLY A 2 45.08 -23.02 9.27
C GLY A 2 44.77 -22.02 8.15
N HIS A 3 44.77 -22.47 6.89
CA HIS A 3 44.53 -21.60 5.74
C HIS A 3 43.05 -21.36 5.40
N CYS A 4 42.10 -22.12 5.97
CA CYS A 4 40.67 -22.02 5.62
C CYS A 4 39.95 -20.85 6.33
N ALA A 5 40.19 -20.66 7.63
CA ALA A 5 39.56 -19.58 8.41
C ALA A 5 39.89 -18.18 7.87
N SER A 6 41.11 -17.97 7.36
CA SER A 6 41.56 -16.69 6.79
C SER A 6 40.79 -16.28 5.52
N ARG A 7 40.31 -17.24 4.72
CA ARG A 7 39.59 -16.95 3.48
C ARG A 7 38.13 -16.56 3.77
N GLU A 8 37.46 -17.28 4.65
CA GLU A 8 36.11 -16.94 5.13
C GLU A 8 36.10 -15.59 5.85
N GLU A 9 37.11 -15.30 6.66
CA GLU A 9 37.26 -14.02 7.35
C GLU A 9 37.49 -12.86 6.36
N LYS A 10 38.29 -13.08 5.30
CA LYS A 10 38.45 -12.10 4.21
C LYS A 10 37.15 -11.87 3.44
N GLU A 11 36.37 -12.91 3.17
CA GLU A 11 35.07 -12.80 2.50
C GLU A 11 34.01 -12.13 3.38
N ALA A 12 34.01 -12.42 4.69
CA ALA A 12 33.18 -11.73 5.67
C ALA A 12 33.55 -10.24 5.77
N LYS A 13 34.84 -9.91 5.82
CA LYS A 13 35.32 -8.52 5.81
C LYS A 13 34.93 -7.78 4.52
N LYS A 14 34.99 -8.45 3.37
CA LYS A 14 34.53 -7.91 2.08
C LYS A 14 33.02 -7.68 2.06
N ARG A 15 32.22 -8.57 2.65
CA ARG A 15 30.77 -8.37 2.85
C ARG A 15 30.48 -7.20 3.77
N ASN A 16 31.13 -7.11 4.94
CA ASN A 16 30.94 -5.99 5.87
C ASN A 16 31.25 -4.66 5.20
N ARG A 17 32.37 -4.56 4.47
CA ARG A 17 32.72 -3.34 3.74
C ARG A 17 31.64 -2.93 2.72
N ARG A 18 31.07 -3.90 1.98
CA ARG A 18 29.96 -3.62 1.05
C ARG A 18 28.71 -3.13 1.78
N ILE A 19 28.40 -3.71 2.93
CA ILE A 19 27.25 -3.28 3.76
C ILE A 19 27.49 -1.85 4.27
N GLU A 20 28.67 -1.53 4.78
CA GLU A 20 29.02 -0.18 5.24
C GLU A 20 28.95 0.85 4.11
N GLU A 21 29.45 0.51 2.92
CA GLU A 21 29.34 1.37 1.73
C GLU A 21 27.87 1.59 1.33
N GLN A 22 27.03 0.56 1.41
CA GLN A 22 25.60 0.68 1.15
C GLN A 22 24.91 1.55 2.21
N MET A 23 25.20 1.35 3.50
CA MET A 23 24.65 2.15 4.59
C MET A 23 24.98 3.64 4.44
N LYS A 24 26.22 3.99 4.07
CA LYS A 24 26.61 5.39 3.83
C LYS A 24 25.85 6.01 2.65
N LYS A 25 25.64 5.24 1.58
CA LYS A 25 24.84 5.69 0.42
C LYS A 25 23.38 5.91 0.83
N ASP A 26 22.78 4.96 1.51
CA ASP A 26 21.39 5.03 1.95
C ASP A 26 21.18 6.18 2.95
N GLN A 27 22.13 6.43 3.85
CA GLN A 27 22.12 7.58 4.75
C GLN A 27 22.12 8.90 3.98
N THR A 28 22.98 9.02 2.96
CA THR A 28 23.06 10.23 2.11
C THR A 28 21.76 10.45 1.33
N LEU A 29 21.17 9.39 0.78
CA LEU A 29 19.88 9.45 0.08
C LEU A 29 18.73 9.81 1.03
N SER A 30 18.72 9.24 2.22
CA SER A 30 17.73 9.52 3.26
C SER A 30 17.76 11.00 3.69
N LEU A 31 18.96 11.57 3.88
CA LEU A 31 19.13 12.99 4.22
C LEU A 31 18.61 13.94 3.13
N ARG A 32 18.65 13.51 1.86
CA ARG A 32 18.11 14.27 0.71
C ARG A 32 16.62 14.05 0.47
N THR A 33 16.01 13.07 1.14
CA THR A 33 14.61 12.71 0.94
C THR A 33 13.71 13.57 1.82
N ILE A 34 12.80 14.32 1.19
CA ILE A 34 11.76 15.06 1.92
C ILE A 34 10.61 14.10 2.27
N LYS A 35 10.30 13.97 3.56
CA LYS A 35 9.19 13.15 4.05
C LYS A 35 7.98 14.03 4.33
N LEU A 36 6.87 13.75 3.67
CA LEU A 36 5.59 14.44 3.84
C LEU A 36 4.60 13.55 4.58
N LEU A 37 3.89 14.10 5.57
CA LEU A 37 2.85 13.41 6.31
C LEU A 37 1.48 13.91 5.84
N LEU A 38 0.67 13.02 5.25
CA LEU A 38 -0.73 13.32 4.93
C LEU A 38 -1.60 13.01 6.15
N LEU A 39 -2.06 14.05 6.84
CA LEU A 39 -3.05 13.95 7.91
C LEU A 39 -4.46 14.03 7.31
N GLY A 40 -5.44 13.38 7.94
CA GLY A 40 -6.85 13.67 7.64
C GLY A 40 -7.65 13.80 8.93
N LEU A 41 -8.80 14.47 8.84
CA LEU A 41 -9.70 14.67 9.95
C LEU A 41 -10.26 13.32 10.41
N SER A 42 -9.80 12.86 11.58
CA SER A 42 -10.37 11.70 12.27
C SER A 42 -11.49 12.20 13.18
N LYS A 43 -12.74 12.06 12.74
CA LYS A 43 -13.88 12.14 13.65
C LYS A 43 -14.79 10.94 13.42
N VAL A 44 -14.48 9.89 14.20
CA VAL A 44 -15.41 8.89 14.77
C VAL A 44 -16.70 8.66 13.96
N LEU A 45 -16.63 7.77 12.97
CA LEU A 45 -17.68 6.84 12.50
C LEU A 45 -17.20 6.24 11.16
N GLN A 46 -16.81 4.96 11.20
CA GLN A 46 -16.58 3.99 10.11
C GLN A 46 -15.75 4.33 8.85
N SER A 47 -15.43 5.58 8.53
CA SER A 47 -14.88 5.97 7.22
C SER A 47 -13.46 6.53 7.26
N ALA A 48 -12.57 5.99 8.10
CA ALA A 48 -11.16 6.41 8.14
C ALA A 48 -10.42 6.27 6.79
N GLY A 49 -11.00 5.52 5.83
CA GLY A 49 -10.51 5.34 4.46
C GLY A 49 -11.01 6.37 3.42
N GLU A 50 -11.99 7.22 3.72
CA GLU A 50 -12.67 8.04 2.69
C GLU A 50 -12.15 9.48 2.55
N SER A 51 -11.26 9.91 3.44
CA SER A 51 -10.67 11.27 3.42
C SER A 51 -9.82 11.61 2.18
N GLY A 52 -9.77 10.75 1.16
CA GLY A 52 -9.07 11.01 -0.09
C GLY A 52 -7.54 10.88 -0.05
N LYS A 53 -6.94 10.55 1.11
CA LYS A 53 -5.47 10.40 1.25
C LYS A 53 -4.88 9.42 0.24
N SER A 54 -5.51 8.25 0.09
CA SER A 54 -5.10 7.25 -0.91
C SER A 54 -5.28 7.76 -2.34
N THR A 55 -6.31 8.58 -2.59
CA THR A 55 -6.55 9.18 -3.90
C THR A 55 -5.46 10.18 -4.26
N ILE A 56 -5.06 11.05 -3.34
CA ILE A 56 -3.95 12.00 -3.54
C ILE A 56 -2.65 11.24 -3.84
N LEU A 57 -2.34 10.18 -3.07
CA LEU A 57 -1.15 9.37 -3.32
C LEU A 57 -1.19 8.65 -4.68
N LYS A 58 -2.35 8.15 -5.09
CA LYS A 58 -2.55 7.57 -6.43
C LYS A 58 -2.31 8.60 -7.53
N GLN A 59 -2.81 9.83 -7.37
CA GLN A 59 -2.57 10.93 -8.32
C GLN A 59 -1.10 11.34 -8.37
N MET A 60 -0.43 11.40 -7.23
CA MET A 60 1.03 11.65 -7.17
C MET A 60 1.81 10.57 -7.94
N LYS A 61 1.38 9.30 -7.89
CA LYS A 61 1.99 8.23 -8.69
C LYS A 61 1.77 8.44 -10.19
N ILE A 62 0.56 8.82 -10.60
CA ILE A 62 0.22 9.12 -12.00
C ILE A 62 1.06 10.28 -12.53
N LEU A 63 1.14 11.38 -11.79
CA LEU A 63 1.82 12.60 -12.23
C LEU A 63 3.36 12.52 -12.16
N HIS A 64 3.92 11.76 -11.21
CA HIS A 64 5.37 11.81 -10.92
C HIS A 64 6.11 10.47 -10.95
N LYS A 65 5.42 9.33 -11.11
CA LYS A 65 6.04 7.99 -11.07
C LYS A 65 5.56 7.05 -12.19
N ASN A 66 5.45 7.56 -13.41
CA ASN A 66 5.10 6.79 -14.62
C ASN A 66 3.78 5.98 -14.52
N GLY A 67 2.86 6.38 -13.63
CA GLY A 67 1.55 5.71 -13.50
C GLY A 67 1.60 4.32 -12.86
N PHE A 68 0.65 3.47 -13.26
CA PHE A 68 0.49 2.10 -12.75
C PHE A 68 0.85 1.10 -13.85
N SER A 69 1.66 0.10 -13.50
CA SER A 69 2.01 -0.99 -14.41
C SER A 69 0.85 -1.97 -14.55
N GLN A 70 0.91 -2.84 -15.56
CA GLN A 70 -0.08 -3.91 -15.73
C GLN A 70 -0.14 -4.83 -14.50
N GLN A 71 1.01 -5.14 -13.90
CA GLN A 71 1.10 -5.94 -12.66
C GLN A 71 0.44 -5.21 -11.48
N ASP A 72 0.59 -3.89 -11.38
CA ASP A 72 -0.10 -3.10 -10.35
C ASP A 72 -1.62 -3.22 -10.50
N LEU A 73 -2.13 -3.15 -11.73
CA LEU A 73 -3.56 -3.24 -12.02
C LEU A 73 -4.11 -4.64 -11.72
N GLU A 74 -3.34 -5.69 -11.99
CA GLU A 74 -3.70 -7.06 -11.65
C GLU A 74 -3.81 -7.27 -10.14
N MET A 75 -2.93 -6.65 -9.35
CA MET A 75 -3.04 -6.65 -7.88
C MET A 75 -4.24 -5.86 -7.37
N ILE A 76 -4.67 -4.81 -8.07
CA ILE A 76 -5.84 -3.99 -7.68
C ILE A 76 -7.17 -4.64 -8.06
N ARG A 77 -7.22 -5.43 -9.14
CA ARG A 77 -8.43 -6.11 -9.62
C ARG A 77 -9.23 -6.85 -8.52
N PRO A 78 -8.63 -7.71 -7.67
CA PRO A 78 -9.38 -8.37 -6.60
C PRO A 78 -9.95 -7.39 -5.55
N VAL A 79 -9.29 -6.25 -5.33
CA VAL A 79 -9.80 -5.19 -4.43
C VAL A 79 -11.07 -4.58 -5.02
N VAL A 80 -11.12 -4.37 -6.33
CA VAL A 80 -12.33 -3.87 -7.01
C VAL A 80 -13.49 -4.85 -6.82
N TYR A 81 -13.26 -6.15 -7.05
CA TYR A 81 -14.29 -7.17 -6.84
C TYR A 81 -14.80 -7.22 -5.40
N SER A 82 -13.87 -7.20 -4.43
CA SER A 82 -14.23 -7.18 -3.01
C SER A 82 -15.07 -5.96 -2.66
N ASN A 83 -14.66 -4.77 -3.11
CA ASN A 83 -15.39 -3.52 -2.86
C ASN A 83 -16.78 -3.53 -3.48
N THR A 84 -16.95 -4.06 -4.70
CA THR A 84 -18.27 -4.16 -5.36
C THR A 84 -19.23 -5.04 -4.56
N ILE A 85 -18.77 -6.22 -4.13
CA ILE A 85 -19.58 -7.15 -3.33
C ILE A 85 -19.92 -6.53 -1.97
N GLN A 86 -18.94 -5.93 -1.28
CA GLN A 86 -19.15 -5.29 0.02
C GLN A 86 -20.12 -4.11 -0.09
N SER A 87 -20.00 -3.30 -1.14
CA SER A 87 -20.91 -2.16 -1.37
C SER A 87 -22.33 -2.64 -1.63
N MET A 88 -22.50 -3.68 -2.45
CA MET A 88 -23.81 -4.29 -2.69
C MET A 88 -24.42 -4.82 -1.38
N LEU A 89 -23.65 -5.56 -0.58
CA LEU A 89 -24.11 -6.06 0.71
C LEU A 89 -24.47 -4.93 1.69
N ALA A 90 -23.71 -3.85 1.70
CA ALA A 90 -24.00 -2.67 2.51
C ALA A 90 -25.34 -2.04 2.12
N ILE A 91 -25.62 -1.92 0.82
CA ILE A 91 -26.90 -1.42 0.29
C ILE A 91 -28.04 -2.36 0.71
N LEU A 92 -27.92 -3.66 0.49
CA LEU A 92 -28.96 -4.64 0.85
C LEU A 92 -29.27 -4.62 2.35
N ARG A 93 -28.24 -4.55 3.20
CA ARG A 93 -28.42 -4.40 4.65
C ARG A 93 -29.11 -3.10 4.99
N ALA A 94 -28.70 -1.99 4.38
CA ALA A 94 -29.31 -0.69 4.61
C ALA A 94 -30.79 -0.70 4.23
N MET A 95 -31.15 -1.27 3.08
CA MET A 95 -32.54 -1.44 2.62
C MET A 95 -33.38 -2.19 3.65
N TYR A 96 -32.85 -3.29 4.21
CA TYR A 96 -33.52 -4.02 5.29
C TYR A 96 -33.74 -3.14 6.53
N PHE A 97 -32.71 -2.40 6.98
CA PHE A 97 -32.83 -1.54 8.16
C PHE A 97 -33.81 -0.37 8.01
N ILE A 98 -33.92 0.19 6.81
CA ILE A 98 -34.80 1.34 6.52
C ILE A 98 -36.13 0.91 5.88
N ASN A 99 -36.43 -0.40 5.86
CA ASN A 99 -37.65 -1.00 5.31
C ASN A 99 -37.97 -0.57 3.86
N ILE A 100 -36.96 -0.56 2.99
CA ILE A 100 -37.17 -0.41 1.55
C ILE A 100 -37.31 -1.79 0.93
N GLU A 101 -38.48 -2.06 0.35
CA GLU A 101 -38.75 -3.30 -0.38
C GLU A 101 -38.02 -3.33 -1.73
N PHE A 102 -37.77 -4.53 -2.24
CA PHE A 102 -37.27 -4.70 -3.60
C PHE A 102 -38.35 -4.29 -4.61
N GLY A 103 -37.94 -3.59 -5.67
CA GLY A 103 -38.85 -3.24 -6.76
C GLY A 103 -39.35 -4.43 -7.59
N ASP A 104 -38.74 -5.60 -7.40
CA ASP A 104 -39.13 -6.87 -8.00
C ASP A 104 -39.42 -7.87 -6.86
N ALA A 105 -40.69 -8.29 -6.76
CA ALA A 105 -41.16 -9.13 -5.66
C ALA A 105 -40.55 -10.55 -5.68
N GLU A 106 -40.06 -11.02 -6.83
CA GLU A 106 -39.38 -12.33 -6.92
C GLU A 106 -37.94 -12.30 -6.36
N ARG A 107 -37.42 -11.12 -6.03
CA ARG A 107 -36.06 -10.91 -5.50
C ARG A 107 -36.03 -10.68 -3.99
N GLN A 108 -37.16 -10.82 -3.31
CA GLN A 108 -37.23 -10.81 -1.84
C GLN A 108 -36.44 -11.96 -1.21
#